data_AF-A0A7V9E150-F1
#
_entry.id   AF-A0A7V9E150-F1
#
_cell.length_a   1.000
_cell.length_b   1.000
_cell.length_c   1.000
_cell.angle_alpha   90.00
_cell.angle_beta   90.00
_cell.angle_gamma   90.00
#
_symmetry.space_group_name_H-M   'P 1'
#
loop_
_entity.id
_entity.type
_entity.pdbx_description
1 polymer ?
#
loop_
_entity_poly.entity_id
_entity_poly.type
_entity_poly.pdbx_seq_one_letter_code
_entity_poly.pdbx_strand_id
1 'polypeptide(L)'
;SCDVVGWRPEYLGPAALNRAWTLLNDVRDGTRSERLRAVSGDAGCHSCHTHISCTERCPKHISPTASIAGLKRASVAAMVKGVL
;
A
#
# COMPACT_ATOMS: atom_id res chain seq x y z
N SER A 1 -9.89 9.64 6.98
CA SER A 1 -10.73 9.78 5.77
C SER A 1 -11.15 8.43 5.17
N CYS A 2 -10.39 7.36 5.34
CA CYS A 2 -10.72 6.05 4.77
C CYS A 2 -11.63 5.26 5.71
N ASP A 3 -12.78 4.81 5.22
CA ASP A 3 -13.75 4.04 6.02
C ASP A 3 -13.18 2.70 6.47
N VAL A 4 -12.35 2.06 5.65
CA VAL A 4 -11.68 0.79 5.98
C VAL A 4 -10.84 0.90 7.24
N VAL A 5 -10.14 2.02 7.44
CA VAL A 5 -9.40 2.26 8.67
C VAL A 5 -10.35 2.39 9.87
N GLY A 6 -11.56 2.91 9.66
CA GLY A 6 -12.56 3.07 10.71
C GLY A 6 -13.20 1.76 11.18
N TRP A 7 -13.47 0.82 10.26
CA TRP A 7 -14.13 -0.46 10.60
C TRP A 7 -13.17 -1.66 10.71
N ARG A 8 -11.93 -1.55 10.22
CA ARG A 8 -10.89 -2.58 10.32
C ARG A 8 -9.60 -2.00 10.90
N PRO A 9 -9.42 -2.02 12.24
CA PRO A 9 -8.27 -1.42 12.91
C PRO A 9 -6.91 -1.97 12.50
N GLU A 10 -6.85 -3.22 12.01
CA GLU A 10 -5.62 -3.88 11.58
C GLU A 10 -5.13 -3.37 10.22
N TYR A 11 -6.00 -2.73 9.42
CA TYR A 11 -5.63 -2.24 8.10
C TYR A 11 -4.52 -1.20 8.22
N LEU A 12 -3.39 -1.45 7.55
CA LEU A 12 -2.21 -0.56 7.58
C LEU A 12 -2.54 0.89 7.22
N GLY A 13 -3.58 1.10 6.41
CA GLY A 13 -4.08 2.42 6.08
C GLY A 13 -3.28 3.14 4.99
N PRO A 14 -3.87 4.21 4.43
CA PRO A 14 -3.33 4.86 3.24
C PRO A 14 -1.97 5.52 3.45
N ALA A 15 -1.72 6.09 4.64
CA ALA A 15 -0.46 6.78 4.92
C ALA A 15 0.73 5.80 4.99
N ALA A 16 0.59 4.69 5.72
CA ALA A 16 1.63 3.68 5.84
C ALA A 16 1.91 3.00 4.50
N LEU A 17 0.86 2.68 3.74
CA LEU A 17 0.98 2.08 2.40
C LEU A 17 1.61 3.06 1.40
N ASN A 18 1.30 4.34 1.46
CA ASN A 18 2.00 5.35 0.65
C ASN A 18 3.50 5.38 0.99
N ARG A 19 3.87 5.33 2.27
CA ARG A 19 5.29 5.28 2.68
C ARG A 19 5.99 4.00 2.20
N ALA A 20 5.31 2.86 2.28
CA ALA A 20 5.84 1.60 1.78
C ALA A 20 6.07 1.65 0.26
N TRP A 21 5.15 2.26 -0.49
CA TRP A 21 5.34 2.49 -1.93
C TRP A 21 6.53 3.39 -2.22
N THR A 22 6.75 4.47 -1.45
CA THR A 22 7.95 5.31 -1.62
C THR A 22 9.23 4.49 -1.48
N LEU A 23 9.34 3.67 -0.44
CA LEU A 23 10.52 2.82 -0.21
C LEU A 23 10.67 1.76 -1.31
N LEU A 24 9.56 1.17 -1.76
CA LEU A 24 9.57 0.19 -2.85
C LEU A 24 10.08 0.78 -4.17
N ASN A 25 9.99 2.09 -4.39
CA ASN A 25 10.51 2.77 -5.58
C ASN A 25 11.89 3.40 -5.35
N ASP A 26 12.44 3.31 -4.14
CA ASP A 26 13.78 3.82 -3.83
C ASP A 26 14.81 2.75 -4.19
N VAL A 27 15.71 3.04 -5.13
CA VAL A 27 16.79 2.13 -5.55
C VAL A 27 17.78 1.82 -4.44
N ARG A 28 17.78 2.61 -3.37
CA ARG A 28 18.63 2.41 -2.18
C ARG A 28 18.01 1.45 -1.17
N ASP A 29 16.72 1.10 -1.30
CA ASP A 29 16.05 0.20 -0.36
C ASP A 29 16.48 -1.26 -0.57
N GLY A 30 17.23 -1.80 0.39
CA GLY A 30 17.68 -3.19 0.40
C GLY A 30 16.63 -4.21 0.89
N THR A 31 15.46 -3.76 1.37
CA THR A 31 14.47 -4.61 2.06
C THR A 31 13.18 -4.80 1.27
N ARG A 32 13.28 -4.77 -0.07
CA ARG A 32 12.14 -4.80 -0.99
C ARG A 32 11.18 -5.98 -0.73
N SER A 33 11.71 -7.20 -0.64
CA SER A 33 10.90 -8.43 -0.52
C SER A 33 10.19 -8.52 0.83
N GLU A 34 10.87 -8.16 1.92
CA GLU A 34 10.28 -8.11 3.26
C GLU A 34 9.15 -7.10 3.33
N ARG A 35 9.34 -5.93 2.72
CA ARG A 35 8.30 -4.89 2.63
C ARG A 35 7.10 -5.36 1.83
N LEU A 36 7.32 -6.02 0.69
CA LEU A 36 6.23 -6.58 -0.12
C LEU A 36 5.44 -7.63 0.66
N ARG A 37 6.11 -8.51 1.41
CA ARG A 37 5.42 -9.45 2.31
C ARG A 37 4.56 -8.72 3.35
N ALA A 38 5.15 -7.75 4.06
CA ALA A 38 4.46 -7.00 5.10
C ALA A 38 3.20 -6.28 4.57
N VAL A 39 3.27 -5.69 3.38
CA VAL A 39 2.11 -5.00 2.81
C VAL A 39 1.15 -5.91 2.05
N SER A 40 1.49 -7.17 1.80
CA SER A 40 0.63 -8.11 1.06
C SER A 40 -0.21 -8.99 1.97
N GLY A 41 -0.05 -8.89 3.29
CA GLY A 41 -0.86 -9.60 4.28
C GLY A 41 -2.34 -9.24 4.23
N ASP A 42 -3.14 -9.96 5.01
CA ASP A 42 -4.60 -9.84 5.07
C ASP A 42 -5.08 -8.38 5.31
N ALA A 43 -4.42 -7.67 6.23
CA ALA A 43 -4.68 -6.26 6.54
C ALA A 43 -3.79 -5.27 5.75
N GLY A 44 -3.27 -5.71 4.61
CA GLY A 44 -2.32 -4.98 3.77
C GLY A 44 -2.97 -4.18 2.63
N CYS A 45 -2.23 -3.99 1.54
CA CYS A 45 -2.64 -3.17 0.39
C CYS A 45 -3.93 -3.66 -0.28
N HIS A 46 -4.25 -4.96 -0.17
CA HIS A 46 -5.43 -5.57 -0.74
C HIS A 46 -6.73 -5.23 -0.02
N SER A 47 -6.67 -4.75 1.23
CA SER A 47 -7.86 -4.29 1.97
C SER A 47 -8.42 -2.95 1.46
N CYS A 48 -7.69 -2.25 0.58
CA CYS A 48 -8.17 -1.01 -0.01
C CYS A 48 -9.25 -1.28 -1.07
N HIS A 49 -10.41 -0.62 -0.96
CA HIS A 49 -11.50 -0.69 -1.95
C HIS A 49 -11.59 0.52 -2.89
N THR A 50 -10.51 1.31 -3.00
CA THR A 50 -10.40 2.41 -3.98
C THR A 50 -11.51 3.47 -3.83
N HIS A 51 -11.88 3.83 -2.60
CA HIS A 51 -12.85 4.91 -2.32
C HIS A 51 -12.29 6.32 -2.62
N ILE A 52 -10.99 6.45 -2.87
CA ILE A 52 -10.28 7.69 -3.29
C ILE A 52 -10.27 8.83 -2.24
N SER A 53 -11.06 8.76 -1.18
CA SER A 53 -11.16 9.78 -0.11
C SER A 53 -9.82 10.17 0.54
N CYS A 54 -8.84 9.26 0.56
CA CYS A 54 -7.50 9.55 1.06
C CYS A 54 -6.66 10.43 0.11
N THR A 55 -6.89 10.35 -1.19
CA THR A 55 -6.28 11.23 -2.19
C THR A 55 -6.93 12.61 -2.14
N GLU A 56 -8.27 12.68 -2.14
CA GLU A 56 -9.02 13.95 -2.15
C GLU A 56 -8.73 14.82 -0.92
N ARG A 57 -8.61 14.19 0.25
CA ARG A 57 -8.42 14.91 1.52
C ARG A 57 -6.96 15.08 1.91
N CYS A 58 -6.01 14.69 1.07
CA CYS A 58 -4.60 14.81 1.44
C CYS A 58 -4.14 16.28 1.34
N PRO A 59 -3.73 16.92 2.46
CA PRO A 59 -3.29 18.32 2.44
C PRO A 59 -1.95 18.53 1.73
N LYS A 60 -1.27 17.45 1.35
CA LYS A 60 0.01 17.49 0.61
C LYS A 60 -0.16 17.15 -0.86
N HIS A 61 -1.38 16.98 -1.35
CA HIS A 61 -1.69 16.64 -2.74
C HIS A 61 -0.97 15.39 -3.26
N ILE A 62 -0.63 14.45 -2.36
CA ILE A 62 -0.16 13.12 -2.75
C ILE A 62 -1.34 12.22 -3.07
N SER A 63 -1.11 11.17 -3.85
CA SER A 63 -2.14 10.17 -4.17
C SER A 63 -1.82 8.81 -3.52
N PRO A 64 -2.21 8.60 -2.24
CA PRO A 64 -2.11 7.29 -1.60
C PRO A 64 -2.85 6.21 -2.39
N THR A 65 -3.98 6.55 -3.03
CA THR A 65 -4.72 5.59 -3.88
C THR A 65 -3.85 5.05 -5.01
N ALA A 66 -3.10 5.92 -5.70
CA ALA A 66 -2.19 5.50 -6.76
C ALA A 66 -1.03 4.64 -6.23
N SER A 67 -0.48 5.01 -5.07
CA SER A 67 0.56 4.24 -4.39
C SER A 67 0.08 2.85 -3.98
N ILE A 68 -1.11 2.73 -3.41
CA ILE A 68 -1.70 1.44 -3.02
C ILE A 68 -1.98 0.58 -4.26
N ALA A 69 -2.47 1.17 -5.36
CA ALA A 69 -2.64 0.44 -6.62
C ALA A 69 -1.29 -0.08 -7.16
N GLY A 70 -0.21 0.68 -7.00
CA GLY A 70 1.15 0.25 -7.29
C GLY A 70 1.58 -0.95 -6.43
N LEU A 71 1.34 -0.89 -5.11
CA LEU A 71 1.63 -2.01 -4.20
C LEU A 71 0.83 -3.27 -4.54
N LYS A 72 -0.46 -3.15 -4.91
CA LYS A 72 -1.27 -4.29 -5.35
C LYS A 72 -0.66 -4.97 -6.58
N ARG A 73 -0.27 -4.19 -7.59
CA ARG A 73 0.39 -4.73 -8.80
C ARG A 73 1.72 -5.39 -8.47
N ALA A 74 2.55 -4.75 -7.63
CA ALA A 74 3.84 -5.29 -7.23
C ALA A 74 3.70 -6.59 -6.41
N SER A 75 2.69 -6.65 -5.53
CA SER A 75 2.33 -7.84 -4.76
C SER A 75 1.94 -9.01 -5.68
N VAL A 76 1.03 -8.78 -6.63
CA VAL A 76 0.63 -9.80 -7.61
C VAL A 76 1.81 -10.24 -8.47
N ALA A 77 2.63 -9.30 -8.95
CA ALA A 77 3.81 -9.64 -9.74
C ALA A 77 4.83 -10.48 -8.95
N ALA A 78 5.02 -10.21 -7.66
CA ALA A 78 5.86 -11.00 -6.79
C ALA A 78 5.28 -12.41 -6.54
N MET A 79 3.96 -12.51 -6.34
CA MET A 79 3.24 -13.77 -6.18
C MET A 79 3.39 -14.67 -7.42
N VAL A 80 3.18 -14.11 -8.61
CA VAL A 80 3.32 -14.85 -9.88
C VAL A 80 4.77 -15.32 -10.12
N LYS A 81 5.76 -14.57 -9.63
CA LYS A 81 7.18 -14.94 -9.72
C LYS A 81 7.64 -15.91 -8.62
N GLY A 82 6.77 -16.27 -7.67
CA GLY A 82 7.13 -17.15 -6.54
C GLY A 82 8.12 -16.53 -5.54
N VAL A 83 8.17 -15.19 -5.47
CA VAL A 83 9.10 -14.46 -4.58
C VAL A 83 8.39 -13.71 -3.45
N LEU A 84 7.07 -13.89 -3.34
CA LEU A 84 6.28 -13.37 -2.23
C LEU A 84 6.37 -14.33 -1.04
#